data_AF-D8TLQ9-F1
#
_entry.id   AF-D8TLQ9-F1
#
_cell.length_a   1.000
_cell.length_b   1.000
_cell.length_c   1.000
_cell.angle_alpha   90.00
_cell.angle_beta   90.00
_cell.angle_gamma   90.00
#
_symmetry.space_group_name_H-M   'P 1'
#
loop_
_entity.id
_entity.type
_entity.pdbx_description
1 polymer ?
#
loop_
_entity_poly.entity_id
_entity_poly.type
_entity_poly.pdbx_seq_one_letter_code
_entity_poly.pdbx_strand_id
1 'polypeptide(L)'
;MGHNIWGHLGIEPRPTRRKPPSPPRPPPSPPKPPAKPRLPPRKPRVPQKPPALPPSPPRRPPSPPRTRNGVRLTRGAGRIGRLEVSFKQEYYPAQWGYTENGGWAPLCDDGSVGPDEAIFFCQQLGFKTGRQYYAAGISDFGADEVNTPTPVGGLLCDGFPPEIPVGMIAFQNDDDPTCFLFRSDCSEGALVALQCSNANFTTPSRPPPPRAAGPPPRAPPPPDMPDAIKVLDLEPNLVDAGGMRAGNGRVEVLVNSSAGEPVWAPLCATAEDLALYNPPEWGPTYYPDPVANTSCNQEDPRTNTWNTEMIGFIRQPVPIPNDTLPVNSEANLFNPAKYTHWVTVVGGKSESKYALQAMDLQVSTTPCATGYMYSLACQYLTMYG
;
A
#
# COMPACT_ATOMS: atom_id res chain seq x y z
N MET A 1 43.09 55.56 44.64
CA MET A 1 42.91 54.20 45.17
C MET A 1 42.63 53.29 43.98
N GLY A 2 43.67 52.62 43.48
CA GLY A 2 43.59 51.72 42.34
C GLY A 2 43.54 50.27 42.84
N HIS A 3 42.51 49.53 42.45
CA HIS A 3 42.39 48.10 42.72
C HIS A 3 42.80 47.31 41.47
N ASN A 4 43.91 46.58 41.59
CA ASN A 4 44.32 45.53 40.67
C ASN A 4 43.49 44.27 40.95
N ILE A 5 42.85 43.72 39.93
CA ILE A 5 42.27 42.36 39.95
C ILE A 5 43.02 41.55 38.90
N TRP A 6 43.82 40.59 39.37
CA TRP A 6 44.42 39.53 38.59
C TRP A 6 43.41 38.38 38.47
N GLY A 7 42.98 38.08 37.24
CA GLY A 7 42.16 36.91 36.92
C GLY A 7 42.98 35.89 36.13
N HIS A 8 43.16 34.70 36.71
CA HIS A 8 43.88 33.56 36.15
C HIS A 8 43.24 33.04 34.86
N LEU A 9 44.01 32.99 33.77
CA LEU A 9 43.71 32.21 32.57
C LEU A 9 44.18 30.76 32.79
N GLY A 10 43.22 29.85 32.96
CA GLY A 10 43.46 28.40 32.94
C GLY A 10 43.69 27.93 31.50
N ILE A 11 44.87 27.36 31.24
CA ILE A 11 45.21 26.72 29.97
C ILE A 11 44.77 25.25 30.08
N GLU A 12 43.69 24.87 29.39
CA GLU A 12 43.32 23.46 29.22
C GLU A 12 44.21 22.78 28.16
N PRO A 13 44.71 21.55 28.42
CA PRO A 13 45.54 20.83 27.47
C PRO A 13 44.71 20.24 26.32
N ARG A 14 45.13 20.55 25.08
CA ARG A 14 44.63 19.94 23.84
C ARG A 14 44.68 18.40 23.91
N PRO A 15 43.59 17.69 23.57
CA PRO A 15 43.65 16.24 23.42
C PRO A 15 44.49 15.85 22.20
N THR A 16 45.45 14.96 22.42
CA THR A 16 46.31 14.40 21.37
C THR A 16 45.49 13.46 20.49
N ARG A 17 45.40 13.81 19.20
CA ARG A 17 44.72 13.04 18.16
C ARG A 17 45.49 11.74 17.90
N ARG A 18 45.11 10.64 18.56
CA ARG A 18 45.63 9.30 18.27
C ARG A 18 45.16 8.85 16.88
N LYS A 19 46.10 8.44 16.03
CA LYS A 19 45.84 7.79 14.73
C LYS A 19 45.05 6.49 14.97
N PRO A 20 43.99 6.21 14.18
CA PRO A 20 43.31 4.93 14.21
C PRO A 20 44.28 3.79 13.86
N PRO A 21 44.16 2.62 14.50
CA PRO A 21 44.93 1.44 14.13
C PRO A 21 44.56 0.97 12.72
N SER A 22 45.57 0.55 11.96
CA SER A 22 45.39 -0.02 10.63
C SER A 22 44.55 -1.30 10.67
N PRO A 23 43.68 -1.54 9.67
CA PRO A 23 42.86 -2.74 9.61
C PRO A 23 43.73 -4.00 9.53
N PRO A 24 43.30 -5.11 10.16
CA PRO A 24 44.02 -6.38 10.13
C PRO A 24 44.12 -6.93 8.70
N ARG A 25 45.29 -7.49 8.36
CA ARG A 25 45.52 -8.14 7.06
C ARG A 25 44.52 -9.27 6.85
N PRO A 26 43.97 -9.41 5.63
CA PRO A 26 43.13 -10.56 5.30
C PRO A 26 43.94 -11.86 5.40
N PRO A 27 43.30 -12.96 5.84
CA PRO A 27 43.94 -14.25 5.95
C PRO A 27 44.42 -14.76 4.58
N PRO A 28 45.52 -15.53 4.53
CA PRO A 28 46.04 -16.10 3.30
C PRO A 28 45.01 -17.02 2.65
N SER A 29 44.87 -16.90 1.34
CA SER A 29 43.96 -17.72 0.55
C SER A 29 44.30 -19.21 0.69
N PRO A 30 43.28 -20.09 0.76
CA PRO A 30 43.51 -21.52 0.88
C PRO A 30 44.27 -22.08 -0.35
N PRO A 31 45.10 -23.12 -0.16
CA PRO A 31 45.90 -23.71 -1.22
C PRO A 31 45.01 -24.27 -2.34
N LYS A 32 45.40 -23.97 -3.58
CA LYS A 32 44.73 -24.46 -4.80
C LYS A 32 44.67 -25.99 -4.78
N PRO A 33 43.50 -26.60 -5.02
CA PRO A 33 43.40 -28.06 -5.12
C PRO A 33 44.25 -28.59 -6.28
N PRO A 34 44.80 -29.82 -6.15
CA PRO A 34 45.67 -30.42 -7.15
C PRO A 34 44.95 -30.59 -8.49
N ALA A 35 45.69 -30.29 -9.57
CA ALA A 35 45.19 -30.37 -10.93
C ALA A 35 44.75 -31.81 -11.25
N LYS A 36 43.51 -31.96 -11.74
CA LYS A 36 42.99 -33.25 -12.20
C LYS A 36 43.83 -33.78 -13.38
N PRO A 37 44.03 -35.10 -13.50
CA PRO A 37 44.77 -35.72 -14.59
C PRO A 37 44.21 -35.33 -15.96
N ARG A 38 45.08 -34.86 -16.86
CA ARG A 38 44.74 -34.58 -18.26
C ARG A 38 44.32 -35.88 -18.94
N LEU A 39 43.03 -35.96 -19.30
CA LEU A 39 42.55 -36.96 -20.24
C LEU A 39 43.17 -36.71 -21.63
N PRO A 40 43.43 -37.77 -22.41
CA PRO A 40 44.01 -37.66 -23.74
C PRO A 40 43.11 -36.85 -24.69
N PRO A 41 43.70 -36.14 -25.67
CA PRO A 41 42.96 -35.27 -26.58
C PRO A 41 41.94 -36.09 -27.40
N ARG A 42 40.66 -35.81 -27.17
CA ARG A 42 39.57 -36.30 -28.02
C ARG A 42 39.74 -35.70 -29.42
N LYS A 43 39.73 -36.56 -30.44
CA LYS A 43 39.71 -36.16 -31.86
C LYS A 43 38.63 -35.09 -32.09
N PRO A 44 38.91 -34.03 -32.88
CA PRO A 44 37.92 -33.00 -33.16
C PRO A 44 36.72 -33.61 -33.88
N ARG A 45 35.60 -33.66 -33.17
CA ARG A 45 34.30 -34.04 -33.74
C ARG A 45 33.83 -32.82 -34.52
N VAL A 46 33.66 -32.98 -35.83
CA VAL A 46 33.04 -31.99 -36.71
C VAL A 46 31.75 -31.49 -36.04
N PRO A 47 31.52 -30.17 -35.89
CA PRO A 47 30.29 -29.65 -35.31
C PRO A 47 29.10 -30.07 -36.18
N GLN A 48 28.40 -31.12 -35.80
CA GLN A 48 27.07 -31.37 -36.33
C GLN A 48 26.17 -30.30 -35.75
N LYS A 49 25.71 -29.40 -36.63
CA LYS A 49 24.64 -28.45 -36.32
C LYS A 49 23.50 -29.23 -35.67
N PRO A 50 23.08 -28.89 -34.44
CA PRO A 50 21.94 -29.53 -33.81
C PRO A 50 20.75 -29.48 -34.77
N PRO A 51 19.98 -30.57 -34.93
CA PRO A 51 18.72 -30.51 -35.66
C PRO A 51 17.93 -29.32 -35.12
N ALA A 52 17.48 -28.44 -36.01
CA ALA A 52 16.61 -27.34 -35.63
C ALA A 52 15.45 -27.93 -34.82
N LEU A 53 15.27 -27.43 -33.59
CA LEU A 53 14.08 -27.73 -32.82
C LEU A 53 12.88 -27.45 -33.72
N PRO A 54 11.90 -28.38 -33.81
CA PRO A 54 10.69 -28.10 -34.55
C PRO A 54 10.11 -26.78 -34.03
N PRO A 55 9.66 -25.87 -34.92
CA PRO A 55 9.08 -24.61 -34.50
C PRO A 55 7.99 -24.90 -33.48
N SER A 56 8.07 -24.25 -32.32
CA SER A 56 7.03 -24.31 -31.30
C SER A 56 5.67 -24.15 -32.00
N PRO A 57 4.70 -25.03 -31.74
CA PRO A 57 3.39 -24.90 -32.36
C PRO A 57 2.87 -23.48 -32.11
N PRO A 58 2.27 -22.82 -33.11
CA PRO A 58 1.76 -21.46 -32.96
C PRO A 58 0.86 -21.43 -31.72
N ARG A 59 1.17 -20.48 -30.80
CA ARG A 59 0.34 -20.23 -29.62
C ARG A 59 -1.10 -20.15 -30.10
N ARG A 60 -1.97 -20.94 -29.47
CA ARG A 60 -3.40 -20.94 -29.74
C ARG A 60 -3.87 -19.47 -29.74
N PRO A 61 -4.65 -19.02 -30.73
CA PRO A 61 -5.20 -17.68 -30.72
C PRO A 61 -5.87 -17.42 -29.36
N PRO A 62 -5.65 -16.25 -28.73
CA PRO A 62 -6.35 -15.91 -27.51
C PRO A 62 -7.85 -16.08 -27.74
N SER A 63 -8.54 -16.69 -26.77
CA SER A 63 -10.00 -16.79 -26.86
C SER A 63 -10.57 -15.37 -26.97
N PRO A 64 -11.60 -15.15 -27.80
CA PRO A 64 -12.22 -13.83 -27.87
C PRO A 64 -12.63 -13.37 -26.47
N PRO A 65 -12.40 -12.09 -26.11
CA PRO A 65 -12.78 -11.56 -24.81
C PRO A 65 -14.26 -11.82 -24.53
N ARG A 66 -14.59 -12.25 -23.31
CA ARG A 66 -15.99 -12.22 -22.87
C ARG A 66 -16.31 -10.78 -22.56
N THR A 67 -17.14 -10.14 -23.38
CA THR A 67 -17.53 -8.75 -23.25
C THR A 67 -19.02 -8.66 -22.93
N ARG A 68 -19.40 -7.99 -21.85
CA ARG A 68 -20.80 -7.70 -21.49
C ARG A 68 -20.87 -6.48 -20.54
N ASN A 69 -21.89 -5.64 -20.69
CA ASN A 69 -22.18 -4.51 -19.80
C ASN A 69 -20.96 -3.62 -19.51
N GLY A 70 -20.17 -3.29 -20.53
CA GLY A 70 -18.98 -2.46 -20.35
C GLY A 70 -17.84 -3.08 -19.55
N VAL A 71 -17.88 -4.40 -19.33
CA VAL A 71 -16.85 -5.18 -18.63
C VAL A 71 -16.38 -6.32 -19.54
N ARG A 72 -15.09 -6.65 -19.50
CA ARG A 72 -14.56 -7.84 -20.18
C ARG A 72 -13.42 -8.53 -19.45
N LEU A 73 -13.27 -9.82 -19.73
CA LEU A 73 -12.08 -10.59 -19.34
C LEU A 73 -11.18 -10.83 -20.55
N THR A 74 -9.93 -10.38 -20.47
CA THR A 74 -8.89 -10.58 -21.49
C THR A 74 -7.76 -11.46 -20.96
N ARG A 75 -6.85 -11.90 -21.85
CA ARG A 75 -5.59 -12.63 -21.53
C ARG A 75 -5.72 -13.95 -20.73
N GLY A 76 -6.93 -14.37 -20.38
CA GLY A 76 -7.21 -15.65 -19.74
C GLY A 76 -8.05 -16.57 -20.62
N ALA A 77 -8.70 -17.54 -19.98
CA ALA A 77 -9.52 -18.53 -20.65
C ALA A 77 -10.81 -18.80 -19.85
N GLY A 78 -11.92 -18.88 -20.57
CA GLY A 78 -13.21 -19.27 -20.00
C GLY A 78 -13.76 -18.23 -19.02
N ARG A 79 -13.61 -18.51 -17.72
CA ARG A 79 -14.13 -17.68 -16.61
C ARG A 79 -13.01 -16.95 -15.85
N ILE A 80 -11.79 -17.02 -16.35
CA ILE A 80 -10.61 -16.39 -15.76
C ILE A 80 -10.04 -15.42 -16.77
N GLY A 81 -9.66 -14.23 -16.32
CA GLY A 81 -8.93 -13.28 -17.15
C GLY A 81 -8.71 -11.94 -16.45
N ARG A 82 -7.94 -11.08 -17.10
CA ARG A 82 -7.71 -9.70 -16.71
C ARG A 82 -8.98 -8.90 -16.88
N LEU A 83 -9.35 -8.14 -15.86
CA LEU A 83 -10.49 -7.26 -15.88
C LEU A 83 -10.14 -6.01 -16.69
N GLU A 84 -10.92 -5.76 -17.73
CA GLU A 84 -10.91 -4.50 -18.45
C GLU A 84 -12.32 -3.92 -18.47
N VAL A 85 -12.41 -2.61 -18.34
CA VAL A 85 -13.67 -1.87 -18.32
C VAL A 85 -13.70 -0.89 -19.49
N SER A 86 -14.86 -0.74 -20.10
CA SER A 86 -15.11 0.34 -21.04
C SER A 86 -15.68 1.52 -20.28
N PHE A 87 -15.20 2.72 -20.55
CA PHE A 87 -15.68 3.91 -19.86
C PHE A 87 -16.02 5.04 -20.82
N LYS A 88 -16.99 5.86 -20.44
CA LYS A 88 -17.33 7.12 -21.10
C LYS A 88 -16.55 8.24 -20.44
N GLN A 89 -15.94 9.10 -21.25
CA GLN A 89 -15.25 10.30 -20.78
C GLN A 89 -16.29 11.42 -20.64
N GLU A 90 -16.50 11.90 -19.42
CA GLU A 90 -17.58 12.86 -19.14
C GLU A 90 -17.05 14.23 -18.71
N TYR A 91 -15.85 14.31 -18.12
CA TYR A 91 -15.36 15.52 -17.45
C TYR A 91 -14.16 16.23 -18.09
N TYR A 92 -13.38 15.60 -18.97
CA TYR A 92 -12.22 16.25 -19.63
C TYR A 92 -12.26 16.11 -21.16
N PRO A 93 -11.80 17.12 -21.94
CA PRO A 93 -11.47 16.92 -23.36
C PRO A 93 -10.30 15.92 -23.50
N ALA A 94 -10.19 15.24 -24.65
CA ALA A 94 -9.30 14.08 -24.91
C ALA A 94 -7.77 14.31 -24.85
N GLN A 95 -7.32 15.31 -24.11
CA GLN A 95 -5.93 15.74 -24.01
C GLN A 95 -5.00 14.75 -23.28
N TRP A 96 -5.53 13.67 -22.69
CA TRP A 96 -4.78 12.77 -21.80
C TRP A 96 -4.62 11.34 -22.31
N GLY A 97 -4.80 11.10 -23.62
CA GLY A 97 -4.53 9.81 -24.25
C GLY A 97 -5.59 8.73 -24.01
N TYR A 98 -6.61 9.02 -23.20
CA TYR A 98 -7.86 8.28 -23.22
C TYR A 98 -8.69 8.80 -24.40
N THR A 99 -8.90 7.96 -25.40
CA THR A 99 -9.50 8.40 -26.67
C THR A 99 -10.91 8.93 -26.46
N GLU A 100 -11.20 10.04 -27.12
CA GLU A 100 -12.40 10.90 -27.13
C GLU A 100 -13.75 10.18 -27.36
N ASN A 101 -13.76 8.84 -27.50
CA ASN A 101 -14.93 7.98 -27.73
C ASN A 101 -15.11 6.90 -26.65
N GLY A 102 -14.38 6.96 -25.54
CA GLY A 102 -14.31 5.86 -24.60
C GLY A 102 -13.48 4.70 -25.15
N GLY A 103 -12.91 3.92 -24.24
CA GLY A 103 -12.00 2.83 -24.58
C GLY A 103 -12.00 1.76 -23.51
N TRP A 104 -11.41 0.61 -23.82
CA TRP A 104 -11.17 -0.45 -22.85
C TRP A 104 -9.85 -0.18 -22.13
N ALA A 105 -9.90 -0.04 -20.81
CA ALA A 105 -8.72 0.06 -19.98
C ALA A 105 -8.68 -1.08 -18.95
N PRO A 106 -7.49 -1.63 -18.64
CA PRO A 106 -7.34 -2.52 -17.51
C PRO A 106 -7.44 -1.72 -16.20
N LEU A 107 -7.98 -2.35 -15.16
CA LEU A 107 -7.99 -1.79 -13.81
C LEU A 107 -6.69 -2.13 -13.09
N CYS A 108 -6.11 -1.16 -12.40
CA CYS A 108 -5.03 -1.39 -11.45
C CYS A 108 -5.54 -2.15 -10.25
N ASP A 109 -4.75 -3.13 -9.80
CA ASP A 109 -4.98 -3.76 -8.51
C ASP A 109 -4.35 -2.89 -7.42
N ASP A 110 -4.89 -1.69 -7.24
CA ASP A 110 -4.48 -0.74 -6.20
C ASP A 110 -5.22 -0.97 -4.86
N GLY A 111 -6.16 -1.92 -4.86
CA GLY A 111 -7.05 -2.26 -3.77
C GLY A 111 -8.50 -1.95 -4.08
N SER A 112 -8.79 -1.15 -5.13
CA SER A 112 -10.14 -0.66 -5.42
C SER A 112 -11.13 -1.67 -5.94
N VAL A 113 -10.69 -2.90 -6.16
CA VAL A 113 -11.57 -4.01 -6.50
C VAL A 113 -11.50 -5.02 -5.38
N GLY A 114 -12.36 -4.86 -4.39
CA GLY A 114 -12.50 -5.79 -3.28
C GLY A 114 -13.26 -7.07 -3.65
N PRO A 115 -13.57 -7.92 -2.66
CA PRO A 115 -14.39 -9.11 -2.86
C PRO A 115 -15.77 -8.80 -3.46
N ASP A 116 -16.40 -7.71 -3.02
CA ASP A 116 -17.74 -7.32 -3.47
C ASP A 116 -17.72 -6.81 -4.91
N GLU A 117 -16.76 -5.95 -5.27
CA GLU A 117 -16.56 -5.51 -6.66
C GLU A 117 -16.22 -6.70 -7.57
N ALA A 118 -15.39 -7.64 -7.10
CA ALA A 118 -15.07 -8.85 -7.85
C ALA A 118 -16.31 -9.73 -8.12
N ILE A 119 -17.22 -9.84 -7.14
CA ILE A 119 -18.52 -10.49 -7.33
C ILE A 119 -19.37 -9.72 -8.34
N PHE A 120 -19.49 -8.40 -8.14
CA PHE A 120 -20.27 -7.51 -8.99
C PHE A 120 -19.83 -7.58 -10.45
N PHE A 121 -18.53 -7.41 -10.75
CA PHE A 121 -18.03 -7.50 -12.13
C PHE A 121 -18.25 -8.88 -12.75
N CYS A 122 -18.15 -9.96 -11.97
CA CYS A 122 -18.49 -11.29 -12.45
C CYS A 122 -20.00 -11.44 -12.72
N GLN A 123 -20.86 -10.78 -11.95
CA GLN A 123 -22.30 -10.72 -12.21
C GLN A 123 -22.62 -9.95 -13.49
N GLN A 124 -21.91 -8.84 -13.75
CA GLN A 124 -21.99 -8.12 -15.03
C GLN A 124 -21.63 -8.99 -16.24
N LEU A 125 -20.75 -9.97 -16.03
CA LEU A 125 -20.39 -10.98 -17.03
C LEU A 125 -21.35 -12.20 -17.09
N GLY A 126 -22.41 -12.21 -16.27
CA GLY A 126 -23.43 -13.25 -16.21
C GLY A 126 -23.10 -14.44 -15.30
N PHE A 127 -22.17 -14.28 -14.36
CA PHE A 127 -21.87 -15.28 -13.34
C PHE A 127 -22.57 -14.96 -12.02
N LYS A 128 -22.66 -15.93 -11.10
CA LYS A 128 -23.28 -15.68 -9.78
C LYS A 128 -22.31 -15.08 -8.76
N THR A 129 -21.03 -15.42 -8.88
CA THR A 129 -20.00 -15.03 -7.94
C THR A 129 -18.66 -14.86 -8.66
N GLY A 130 -17.75 -14.14 -8.01
CA GLY A 130 -16.42 -13.81 -8.49
C GLY A 130 -15.43 -13.70 -7.34
N ARG A 131 -14.16 -13.78 -7.69
CA ARG A 131 -13.05 -13.43 -6.80
C ARG A 131 -11.88 -12.91 -7.62
N GLN A 132 -11.01 -12.14 -6.99
CA GLN A 132 -9.73 -11.80 -7.59
C GLN A 132 -8.89 -13.07 -7.87
N TYR A 133 -8.11 -13.01 -8.93
CA TYR A 133 -7.28 -14.08 -9.43
C TYR A 133 -5.90 -13.55 -9.80
N TYR A 134 -4.87 -14.27 -9.40
CA TYR A 134 -3.50 -13.83 -9.59
C TYR A 134 -2.70 -14.80 -10.45
N ALA A 135 -2.23 -14.33 -11.61
CA ALA A 135 -1.32 -15.08 -12.47
C ALA A 135 -0.48 -14.16 -13.37
N ALA A 136 0.80 -14.48 -13.53
CA ALA A 136 1.69 -13.78 -14.46
C ALA A 136 1.15 -13.86 -15.90
N GLY A 137 1.25 -12.76 -16.64
CA GLY A 137 0.67 -12.59 -17.97
C GLY A 137 -0.82 -12.28 -18.00
N ILE A 138 -1.50 -12.27 -16.84
CA ILE A 138 -2.93 -11.94 -16.69
C ILE A 138 -3.09 -10.76 -15.71
N SER A 139 -2.46 -10.83 -14.54
CA SER A 139 -2.46 -9.78 -13.52
C SER A 139 -1.33 -8.77 -13.71
N ASP A 140 -0.69 -8.77 -14.87
CA ASP A 140 0.36 -7.85 -15.29
C ASP A 140 0.18 -7.53 -16.79
N PHE A 141 1.01 -6.62 -17.31
CA PHE A 141 1.15 -6.46 -18.76
C PHE A 141 1.98 -7.62 -19.32
N GLY A 142 1.35 -8.44 -20.15
CA GLY A 142 2.03 -9.56 -20.79
C GLY A 142 3.18 -9.08 -21.69
N ALA A 143 4.25 -9.87 -21.79
CA ALA A 143 5.44 -9.52 -22.59
C ALA A 143 5.18 -9.32 -24.10
N ASP A 144 3.99 -9.71 -24.58
CA ASP A 144 3.51 -9.59 -25.95
C ASP A 144 2.49 -8.44 -26.13
N GLU A 145 2.30 -7.58 -25.13
CA GLU A 145 1.40 -6.41 -25.19
C GLU A 145 2.15 -5.18 -25.75
N VAL A 146 2.05 -4.97 -27.07
CA VAL A 146 2.80 -3.91 -27.79
C VAL A 146 2.13 -2.52 -27.65
N ASN A 147 0.82 -2.48 -27.39
CA ASN A 147 0.03 -1.28 -27.14
C ASN A 147 -0.64 -1.42 -25.77
N THR A 148 0.08 -1.14 -24.69
CA THR A 148 -0.47 -1.16 -23.34
C THR A 148 -1.47 -0.01 -23.18
N PRO A 149 -2.77 -0.29 -22.99
CA PRO A 149 -3.70 0.76 -22.62
C PRO A 149 -3.25 1.35 -21.28
N THR A 150 -3.33 2.67 -21.13
CA THR A 150 -3.03 3.29 -19.84
C THR A 150 -4.01 2.72 -18.82
N PRO A 151 -3.53 2.07 -17.75
CA PRO A 151 -4.40 1.50 -16.75
C PRO A 151 -5.08 2.64 -15.98
N VAL A 152 -6.27 2.35 -15.45
CA VAL A 152 -7.03 3.24 -14.59
C VAL A 152 -7.23 2.57 -13.24
N GLY A 153 -7.49 3.34 -12.18
CA GLY A 153 -7.62 2.78 -10.83
C GLY A 153 -8.49 3.65 -9.94
N GLY A 154 -8.39 3.46 -8.63
CA GLY A 154 -9.21 4.17 -7.65
C GLY A 154 -10.70 3.98 -7.87
N LEU A 155 -11.13 2.80 -8.34
CA LEU A 155 -12.52 2.51 -8.66
C LEU A 155 -13.43 2.87 -7.47
N LEU A 156 -14.40 3.75 -7.73
CA LEU A 156 -15.45 4.10 -6.77
C LEU A 156 -16.78 3.74 -7.41
N CYS A 157 -17.36 2.61 -7.00
CA CYS A 157 -18.71 2.21 -7.37
C CYS A 157 -19.64 2.62 -6.24
N ASP A 158 -20.66 3.41 -6.58
CA ASP A 158 -21.59 4.05 -5.64
C ASP A 158 -20.94 5.16 -4.79
N GLY A 159 -21.61 6.31 -4.73
CA GLY A 159 -21.14 7.51 -4.05
C GLY A 159 -20.84 8.68 -4.98
N PHE A 160 -20.41 9.81 -4.40
CA PHE A 160 -19.93 10.96 -5.16
C PHE A 160 -18.41 10.91 -5.27
N PRO A 161 -17.82 11.19 -6.43
CA PRO A 161 -16.38 11.14 -6.58
C PRO A 161 -15.71 12.26 -5.76
N PRO A 162 -14.72 11.96 -4.89
CA PRO A 162 -14.06 12.97 -4.04
C PRO A 162 -13.21 13.95 -4.86
N GLU A 163 -12.80 13.53 -6.06
CA GLU A 163 -12.08 14.33 -7.03
C GLU A 163 -12.72 14.20 -8.43
N ILE A 164 -12.22 14.92 -9.42
CA ILE A 164 -12.73 14.84 -10.79
C ILE A 164 -12.34 13.49 -11.40
N PRO A 165 -13.29 12.60 -11.71
CA PRO A 165 -12.98 11.29 -12.28
C PRO A 165 -12.46 11.42 -13.71
N VAL A 166 -11.62 10.46 -14.15
CA VAL A 166 -11.19 10.37 -15.55
C VAL A 166 -12.31 9.86 -16.46
N GLY A 167 -13.29 9.15 -15.89
CA GLY A 167 -14.48 8.70 -16.58
C GLY A 167 -15.36 7.80 -15.72
N MET A 168 -16.44 7.33 -16.32
CA MET A 168 -17.38 6.41 -15.70
C MET A 168 -17.48 5.12 -16.49
N ILE A 169 -17.59 3.97 -15.82
CA ILE A 169 -17.79 2.70 -16.49
C ILE A 169 -19.11 2.76 -17.29
N ALA A 170 -19.03 2.40 -18.56
CA ALA A 170 -20.15 2.42 -19.49
C ALA A 170 -21.00 1.15 -19.34
N PHE A 171 -21.69 1.02 -18.21
CA PHE A 171 -22.70 -0.04 -18.04
C PHE A 171 -23.84 0.15 -19.05
N GLN A 172 -24.52 -0.95 -19.36
CA GLN A 172 -25.61 -0.96 -20.35
C GLN A 172 -27.00 -0.81 -19.71
N ASN A 173 -27.15 -1.11 -18.42
CA ASN A 173 -28.42 -0.95 -17.71
C ASN A 173 -28.37 0.31 -16.86
N ASP A 174 -29.44 1.10 -16.88
CA ASP A 174 -29.55 2.32 -16.09
C ASP A 174 -29.70 2.06 -14.59
N ASP A 175 -30.03 0.82 -14.20
CA ASP A 175 -30.10 0.35 -12.81
C ASP A 175 -28.74 -0.11 -12.25
N ASP A 176 -27.69 -0.19 -13.09
CA ASP A 176 -26.35 -0.54 -12.63
C ASP A 176 -25.73 0.65 -11.85
N PRO A 177 -24.93 0.38 -10.80
CA PRO A 177 -24.29 1.42 -10.01
C PRO A 177 -23.36 2.28 -10.88
N THR A 178 -23.30 3.58 -10.57
CA THR A 178 -22.31 4.44 -11.22
C THR A 178 -20.94 4.13 -10.65
N CYS A 179 -20.04 3.66 -11.50
CA CYS A 179 -18.64 3.44 -11.13
C CYS A 179 -17.74 4.49 -11.78
N PHE A 180 -17.12 5.32 -10.93
CA PHE A 180 -16.13 6.31 -11.31
C PHE A 180 -14.74 5.68 -11.37
N LEU A 181 -13.95 6.16 -12.33
CA LEU A 181 -12.57 5.76 -12.53
C LEU A 181 -11.67 6.97 -12.34
N PHE A 182 -10.51 6.74 -11.75
CA PHE A 182 -9.52 7.77 -11.48
C PHE A 182 -8.20 7.41 -12.15
N ARG A 183 -7.35 8.43 -12.23
CA ARG A 183 -6.02 8.24 -12.76
C ARG A 183 -5.21 7.40 -11.77
N SER A 184 -4.69 6.28 -12.22
CA SER A 184 -3.73 5.49 -11.47
C SER A 184 -2.44 5.38 -12.26
N ASP A 185 -1.31 5.52 -11.58
CA ASP A 185 0.00 5.28 -12.18
C ASP A 185 0.32 3.78 -12.25
N CYS A 186 -0.51 2.94 -11.62
CA CYS A 186 -0.28 1.51 -11.48
C CYS A 186 1.15 1.22 -11.03
N SER A 187 1.65 1.97 -10.05
CA SER A 187 3.05 1.93 -9.61
C SER A 187 3.57 0.51 -9.28
N GLU A 188 2.68 -0.40 -8.86
CA GLU A 188 3.02 -1.80 -8.59
C GLU A 188 3.05 -2.72 -9.83
N GLY A 189 2.63 -2.22 -10.99
CA GLY A 189 2.51 -2.96 -12.25
C GLY A 189 1.47 -4.08 -12.21
N ALA A 190 0.63 -4.12 -11.18
CA ALA A 190 -0.37 -5.14 -10.94
C ALA A 190 -1.73 -4.69 -11.49
N LEU A 191 -2.35 -5.58 -12.27
CA LEU A 191 -3.67 -5.38 -12.86
C LEU A 191 -4.66 -6.36 -12.24
N VAL A 192 -5.90 -5.91 -12.10
CA VAL A 192 -6.98 -6.75 -11.59
C VAL A 192 -7.23 -7.87 -12.59
N ALA A 193 -7.26 -9.10 -12.07
CA ALA A 193 -7.77 -10.24 -12.81
C ALA A 193 -8.78 -10.97 -11.94
N LEU A 194 -9.78 -11.56 -12.59
CA LEU A 194 -10.91 -12.20 -11.93
C LEU A 194 -10.99 -13.67 -12.30
N GLN A 195 -11.55 -14.44 -11.37
CA GLN A 195 -12.09 -15.76 -11.59
C GLN A 195 -13.59 -15.74 -11.26
N CYS A 196 -14.43 -15.97 -12.26
CA CYS A 196 -15.88 -15.99 -12.12
C CYS A 196 -16.44 -17.43 -12.06
N SER A 197 -17.59 -17.60 -11.41
CA SER A 197 -18.24 -18.90 -11.27
C SER A 197 -19.76 -18.79 -11.08
N ASN A 198 -20.47 -19.86 -11.46
CA ASN A 198 -21.90 -20.04 -11.16
C ASN A 198 -22.14 -20.84 -9.86
N ALA A 199 -21.07 -21.34 -9.27
CA ALA A 199 -21.07 -22.04 -7.99
C ALA A 199 -20.12 -21.31 -7.04
N ASN A 200 -20.45 -21.32 -5.75
CA ASN A 200 -19.62 -20.71 -4.72
C ASN A 200 -18.23 -21.34 -4.71
N PHE A 201 -17.20 -20.54 -4.45
CA PHE A 201 -15.84 -21.02 -4.31
C PHE A 201 -15.72 -21.79 -2.98
N THR A 202 -15.47 -23.10 -3.06
CA THR A 202 -15.30 -23.97 -1.89
C THR A 202 -13.86 -23.98 -1.37
N THR A 203 -12.92 -23.45 -2.16
CA THR A 203 -11.51 -23.32 -1.80
C THR A 203 -11.15 -21.85 -1.58
N PRO A 204 -10.34 -21.51 -0.57
CA PRO A 204 -9.80 -20.16 -0.40
C PRO A 204 -9.15 -19.62 -1.68
N SER A 205 -9.09 -18.30 -1.84
CA SER A 205 -8.35 -17.64 -2.92
C SER A 205 -6.90 -18.15 -2.93
N ARG A 206 -6.38 -18.44 -4.13
CA ARG A 206 -4.97 -18.85 -4.26
C ARG A 206 -4.12 -17.63 -3.89
N PRO A 207 -3.12 -17.77 -3.00
CA PRO A 207 -2.23 -16.66 -2.70
C PRO A 207 -1.55 -16.17 -3.98
N PRO A 208 -1.28 -14.86 -4.10
CA PRO A 208 -0.63 -14.30 -5.28
C PRO A 208 0.67 -15.05 -5.59
N PRO A 209 1.01 -15.26 -6.89
CA PRO A 209 2.26 -15.90 -7.25
C PRO A 209 3.42 -15.08 -6.69
N PRO A 210 4.51 -15.73 -6.23
CA PRO A 210 5.66 -15.02 -5.72
C PRO A 210 6.18 -14.05 -6.78
N ARG A 211 6.26 -12.76 -6.42
CA ARG A 211 6.88 -11.71 -7.24
C ARG A 211 8.27 -12.19 -7.68
N ALA A 212 8.61 -11.98 -8.95
CA ALA A 212 9.98 -12.17 -9.44
C ALA A 212 10.95 -11.39 -8.55
N ALA A 213 12.10 -12.00 -8.22
CA ALA A 213 13.00 -11.66 -7.12
C ALA A 213 13.17 -10.16 -6.83
N GLY A 214 12.35 -9.65 -5.90
CA GLY A 214 12.66 -8.54 -5.01
C GLY A 214 13.16 -9.06 -3.64
N PRO A 215 13.46 -8.19 -2.66
CA PRO A 215 14.12 -8.54 -1.39
C PRO A 215 13.36 -9.61 -0.57
N PRO A 216 13.95 -10.15 0.52
CA PRO A 216 13.59 -11.43 1.15
C PRO A 216 12.12 -11.53 1.59
N PRO A 217 11.60 -12.76 1.81
CA PRO A 217 10.17 -13.06 1.75
C PRO A 217 9.33 -12.22 2.72
N ARG A 218 8.23 -11.66 2.22
CA ARG A 218 7.16 -11.11 3.07
C ARG A 218 6.56 -12.24 3.92
N ALA A 219 6.34 -11.90 5.18
CA ALA A 219 5.72 -12.72 6.22
C ALA A 219 4.31 -13.22 5.81
N PRO A 220 3.76 -14.22 6.53
CA PRO A 220 2.44 -14.78 6.22
C PRO A 220 1.34 -13.71 6.24
N PRO A 221 0.21 -13.92 5.53
CA PRO A 221 -0.87 -12.95 5.48
C PRO A 221 -1.45 -12.73 6.89
N PRO A 222 -1.68 -11.47 7.32
CA PRO A 222 -2.37 -11.19 8.57
C PRO A 222 -3.83 -11.68 8.54
N PRO A 223 -4.48 -11.85 9.70
CA PRO A 223 -5.91 -12.20 9.81
C PRO A 223 -6.78 -11.14 9.13
N ASP A 224 -8.08 -11.42 8.97
CA ASP A 224 -9.08 -10.57 8.30
C ASP A 224 -8.73 -9.07 8.41
N MET A 225 -8.51 -8.41 7.26
CA MET A 225 -7.92 -7.05 7.16
C MET A 225 -8.54 -5.94 8.06
N PRO A 226 -9.83 -5.95 8.44
CA PRO A 226 -10.34 -4.99 9.43
C PRO A 226 -9.69 -5.14 10.83
N ASP A 227 -9.25 -6.34 11.22
CA ASP A 227 -8.68 -6.59 12.56
C ASP A 227 -7.19 -6.21 12.68
N ALA A 228 -6.60 -5.63 11.63
CA ALA A 228 -5.18 -5.28 11.57
C ALA A 228 -4.89 -3.81 11.92
N ILE A 229 -5.91 -3.01 12.20
CA ILE A 229 -5.82 -1.62 12.67
C ILE A 229 -6.80 -1.40 13.83
N LYS A 230 -6.48 -0.45 14.71
CA LYS A 230 -7.44 0.12 15.66
C LYS A 230 -7.32 1.63 15.66
N VAL A 231 -8.46 2.30 15.58
CA VAL A 231 -8.58 3.73 15.90
C VAL A 231 -9.12 3.81 17.33
N LEU A 232 -8.29 4.32 18.24
CA LEU A 232 -8.61 4.40 19.66
C LEU A 232 -8.80 5.84 20.06
N ASP A 233 -9.83 6.12 20.87
CA ASP A 233 -9.99 7.44 21.50
C ASP A 233 -8.70 7.85 22.22
N LEU A 234 -8.34 9.12 22.09
CA LEU A 234 -7.18 9.65 22.80
C LEU A 234 -7.37 9.60 24.31
N GLU A 235 -6.41 9.00 25.00
CA GLU A 235 -6.36 8.96 26.46
C GLU A 235 -6.25 10.38 27.06
N PRO A 236 -6.71 10.64 28.30
CA PRO A 236 -6.73 11.98 28.89
C PRO A 236 -5.38 12.72 28.86
N ASN A 237 -4.28 12.01 29.14
CA ASN A 237 -2.93 12.61 29.10
C ASN A 237 -2.44 12.96 27.69
N LEU A 238 -3.07 12.43 26.65
CA LEU A 238 -2.85 12.79 25.25
C LEU A 238 -3.69 14.01 24.85
N VAL A 239 -4.94 14.07 25.33
CA VAL A 239 -5.85 15.20 25.07
C VAL A 239 -5.32 16.49 25.69
N ASP A 240 -4.90 16.44 26.95
CA ASP A 240 -4.37 17.60 27.67
C ASP A 240 -3.07 18.13 27.06
N ALA A 241 -2.19 17.22 26.62
CA ALA A 241 -0.91 17.57 26.00
C ALA A 241 -1.08 18.14 24.58
N GLY A 242 -2.16 17.78 23.89
CA GLY A 242 -2.46 18.25 22.53
C GLY A 242 -3.47 19.39 22.44
N GLY A 243 -4.13 19.79 23.54
CA GLY A 243 -5.21 20.78 23.51
C GLY A 243 -6.41 20.35 22.65
N MET A 244 -6.65 19.05 22.52
CA MET A 244 -7.61 18.48 21.56
C MET A 244 -9.03 18.34 22.12
N ARG A 245 -10.02 18.21 21.24
CA ARG A 245 -11.42 17.93 21.60
C ARG A 245 -11.71 16.42 21.52
N ALA A 246 -12.75 15.97 22.23
CA ALA A 246 -13.30 14.62 22.10
C ALA A 246 -13.66 14.30 20.64
N GLY A 247 -13.43 13.05 20.21
CA GLY A 247 -13.65 12.57 18.84
C GLY A 247 -12.39 12.49 17.96
N ASN A 248 -11.21 12.82 18.50
CA ASN A 248 -9.93 12.49 17.87
C ASN A 248 -9.44 11.13 18.40
N GLY A 249 -8.82 10.35 17.52
CA GLY A 249 -8.25 9.06 17.85
C GLY A 249 -6.78 8.93 17.43
N ARG A 250 -6.06 8.05 18.12
CA ARG A 250 -4.75 7.56 17.70
C ARG A 250 -4.89 6.23 16.98
N VAL A 251 -3.98 5.97 16.07
CA VAL A 251 -3.97 4.73 15.28
C VAL A 251 -2.96 3.75 15.85
N GLU A 252 -3.39 2.50 16.05
CA GLU A 252 -2.50 1.36 16.23
C GLU A 252 -2.58 0.43 15.03
N VAL A 253 -1.42 -0.04 14.58
CA VAL A 253 -1.30 -0.98 13.47
C VAL A 253 -0.72 -2.28 13.98
N LEU A 254 -1.32 -3.40 13.59
CA LEU A 254 -0.79 -4.72 13.86
C LEU A 254 0.40 -4.98 12.92
N VAL A 255 1.60 -5.14 13.48
CA VAL A 255 2.83 -5.36 12.71
C VAL A 255 3.56 -6.61 13.16
N ASN A 256 4.22 -7.28 12.23
CA ASN A 256 4.99 -8.48 12.54
C ASN A 256 6.26 -8.12 13.32
N SER A 257 6.43 -8.73 14.50
CA SER A 257 7.70 -8.67 15.22
C SER A 257 8.67 -9.72 14.69
N SER A 258 9.97 -9.43 14.74
CA SER A 258 11.02 -10.41 14.47
C SER A 258 11.01 -11.61 15.43
N ALA A 259 10.30 -11.49 16.56
CA ALA A 259 10.13 -12.51 17.59
C ALA A 259 8.96 -13.50 17.34
N GLY A 260 8.21 -13.36 16.24
CA GLY A 260 7.25 -14.37 15.76
C GLY A 260 5.78 -13.97 15.85
N GLU A 261 5.34 -13.41 16.98
CA GLU A 261 3.94 -12.96 17.12
C GLU A 261 3.78 -11.50 16.66
N PRO A 262 2.65 -11.16 16.01
CA PRO A 262 2.37 -9.78 15.64
C PRO A 262 2.08 -8.94 16.89
N VAL A 263 2.49 -7.68 16.85
CA VAL A 263 2.39 -6.73 17.95
C VAL A 263 1.66 -5.48 17.51
N TRP A 264 0.87 -4.91 18.40
CA TRP A 264 0.24 -3.61 18.19
C TRP A 264 1.27 -2.51 18.38
N ALA A 265 1.34 -1.61 17.40
CA ALA A 265 2.32 -0.53 17.38
C ALA A 265 1.62 0.80 17.05
N PRO A 266 1.87 1.88 17.81
CA PRO A 266 1.27 3.18 17.53
C PRO A 266 1.84 3.77 16.23
N LEU A 267 0.99 4.50 15.50
CA LEU A 267 1.38 5.22 14.30
C LEU A 267 2.07 6.54 14.66
N CYS A 268 3.22 6.78 14.06
CA CYS A 268 4.06 7.94 14.25
C CYS A 268 3.71 9.04 13.25
N ALA A 269 3.71 10.29 13.75
CA ALA A 269 3.64 11.45 12.89
C ALA A 269 5.00 11.73 12.26
N THR A 270 5.00 12.01 10.98
CA THR A 270 6.17 12.44 10.20
C THR A 270 6.39 13.96 10.33
N ALA A 271 7.53 14.44 9.84
CA ALA A 271 7.78 15.89 9.77
C ALA A 271 6.80 16.61 8.82
N GLU A 272 6.30 15.92 7.79
CA GLU A 272 5.28 16.43 6.86
C GLU A 272 3.95 16.63 7.58
N ASP A 273 3.53 15.63 8.37
CA ASP A 273 2.28 15.67 9.16
C ASP A 273 2.30 16.84 10.17
N LEU A 274 3.46 17.09 10.79
CA LEU A 274 3.66 18.23 11.68
C LEU A 274 3.61 19.58 10.92
N ALA A 275 4.11 19.62 9.69
CA ALA A 275 4.08 20.84 8.88
C ALA A 275 2.67 21.18 8.38
N LEU A 276 1.85 20.18 8.06
CA LEU A 276 0.44 20.36 7.66
C LEU A 276 -0.39 21.01 8.77
N TYR A 277 -0.08 20.71 10.04
CA TYR A 277 -0.81 21.27 11.17
C TYR A 277 -0.30 22.65 11.64
N ASN A 278 0.72 23.21 11.01
CA ASN A 278 1.17 24.58 11.31
C ASN A 278 0.69 25.60 10.26
N PRO A 279 -0.61 25.71 9.92
CA PRO A 279 -1.03 26.70 8.94
C PRO A 279 -0.99 28.10 9.58
N PRO A 280 -0.43 29.09 8.88
CA PRO A 280 -0.65 30.48 9.24
C PRO A 280 -2.14 30.81 9.06
N GLU A 281 -2.78 31.19 10.16
CA GLU A 281 -3.84 32.22 10.20
C GLU A 281 -5.28 31.84 9.80
N TRP A 282 -5.59 30.67 9.21
CA TRP A 282 -6.96 30.37 8.74
C TRP A 282 -7.56 29.03 9.23
N GLY A 283 -8.04 29.03 10.49
CA GLY A 283 -9.13 28.18 10.98
C GLY A 283 -8.92 26.65 11.02
N PRO A 284 -9.84 25.88 11.64
CA PRO A 284 -9.80 24.42 11.70
C PRO A 284 -10.20 23.84 10.33
N THR A 285 -9.33 23.94 9.35
CA THR A 285 -9.53 23.30 8.06
C THR A 285 -9.25 21.81 8.20
N TYR A 286 -10.26 21.00 7.91
CA TYR A 286 -10.19 19.55 7.86
C TYR A 286 -9.48 19.17 6.56
N TYR A 287 -8.25 18.68 6.65
CA TYR A 287 -7.54 18.18 5.47
C TYR A 287 -7.83 16.69 5.35
N PRO A 288 -8.52 16.25 4.28
CA PRO A 288 -8.53 14.83 3.95
C PRO A 288 -7.07 14.41 3.79
N ASP A 289 -6.69 13.34 4.46
CA ASP A 289 -5.34 12.81 4.40
C ASP A 289 -5.43 11.32 4.03
N PRO A 290 -4.65 10.84 3.05
CA PRO A 290 -4.73 9.45 2.62
C PRO A 290 -4.51 8.44 3.75
N VAL A 291 -3.63 8.75 4.72
CA VAL A 291 -3.37 7.88 5.87
C VAL A 291 -4.57 7.87 6.81
N ALA A 292 -5.13 9.04 7.13
CA ALA A 292 -6.33 9.13 7.96
C ALA A 292 -7.53 8.45 7.30
N ASN A 293 -7.77 8.72 6.02
CA ASN A 293 -8.90 8.18 5.28
C ASN A 293 -8.82 6.65 5.17
N THR A 294 -7.65 6.12 4.81
CA THR A 294 -7.40 4.67 4.79
C THR A 294 -7.61 4.06 6.18
N SER A 295 -7.14 4.73 7.24
CA SER A 295 -7.28 4.22 8.61
C SER A 295 -8.75 4.10 9.03
N CYS A 296 -9.56 5.13 8.81
CA CYS A 296 -10.97 5.13 9.17
C CYS A 296 -11.77 4.11 8.37
N ASN A 297 -11.55 4.03 7.06
CA ASN A 297 -12.22 3.06 6.19
C ASN A 297 -11.82 1.61 6.50
N GLN A 298 -10.57 1.37 6.90
CA GLN A 298 -10.12 0.03 7.29
C GLN A 298 -10.67 -0.39 8.67
N GLU A 299 -10.79 0.53 9.62
CA GLU A 299 -11.29 0.24 10.96
C GLU A 299 -12.79 -0.07 10.97
N ASP A 300 -13.58 0.70 10.22
CA ASP A 300 -15.01 0.44 10.06
C ASP A 300 -15.41 0.39 8.59
N PRO A 301 -15.15 -0.75 7.90
CA PRO A 301 -15.52 -0.90 6.50
C PRO A 301 -17.03 -1.05 6.29
N ARG A 302 -17.81 -1.24 7.36
CA ARG A 302 -19.25 -1.57 7.27
C ARG A 302 -20.15 -0.34 7.17
N THR A 303 -19.61 0.85 7.42
CA THR A 303 -20.37 2.09 7.49
C THR A 303 -20.38 2.91 6.22
N ASN A 304 -19.61 2.50 5.20
CA ASN A 304 -19.80 3.01 3.84
C ASN A 304 -21.08 2.40 3.25
N THR A 305 -22.14 3.19 3.26
CA THR A 305 -23.42 2.90 2.60
C THR A 305 -23.68 3.97 1.54
N TRP A 306 -24.67 3.75 0.68
CA TRP A 306 -25.08 4.69 -0.37
C TRP A 306 -25.40 6.12 0.12
N ASN A 307 -25.64 6.32 1.42
CA ASN A 307 -25.97 7.61 2.04
C ASN A 307 -25.05 8.00 3.20
N THR A 308 -24.05 7.19 3.54
CA THR A 308 -23.14 7.45 4.65
C THR A 308 -21.73 7.10 4.21
N GLU A 309 -20.85 8.10 4.22
CA GLU A 309 -19.44 7.91 3.91
C GLU A 309 -18.60 8.14 5.17
N MET A 310 -17.61 7.27 5.38
CA MET A 310 -16.58 7.46 6.38
C MET A 310 -15.39 8.22 5.79
N ILE A 311 -15.17 9.45 6.26
CA ILE A 311 -14.00 10.24 5.88
C ILE A 311 -13.05 10.39 7.07
N GLY A 312 -11.78 10.09 6.83
CA GLY A 312 -10.69 10.32 7.78
C GLY A 312 -9.98 11.65 7.56
N PHE A 313 -9.87 12.43 8.63
CA PHE A 313 -9.17 13.71 8.63
C PHE A 313 -7.94 13.64 9.54
N ILE A 314 -6.81 14.12 9.05
CA ILE A 314 -5.64 14.31 9.93
C ILE A 314 -5.94 15.37 10.98
N ARG A 315 -5.47 15.14 12.21
CA ARG A 315 -5.59 16.06 13.34
C ARG A 315 -4.22 16.42 13.85
N GLN A 316 -4.18 17.35 14.81
CA GLN A 316 -2.94 17.74 15.48
C GLN A 316 -2.19 16.50 15.96
N PRO A 317 -0.96 16.26 15.47
CA PRO A 317 -0.12 15.22 16.01
C PRO A 317 0.07 15.39 17.52
N VAL A 318 0.03 14.28 18.25
CA VAL A 318 0.02 14.32 19.72
C VAL A 318 1.42 14.08 20.27
N PRO A 319 1.93 14.92 21.17
CA PRO A 319 3.24 14.65 21.77
C PRO A 319 3.21 13.34 22.56
N ILE A 320 4.26 12.53 22.41
CA ILE A 320 4.45 11.33 23.22
C ILE A 320 4.84 11.80 24.63
N PRO A 321 4.10 11.40 25.69
CA PRO A 321 4.46 11.76 27.05
C PRO A 321 5.86 11.26 27.40
N ASN A 322 6.72 12.15 27.89
CA ASN A 322 8.07 11.79 28.36
C ASN A 322 8.07 11.04 29.69
N ASP A 323 6.96 11.10 30.41
CA ASP A 323 6.90 10.63 31.79
C ASP A 323 6.74 9.12 31.85
N THR A 324 7.62 8.49 32.63
CA THR A 324 7.28 7.21 33.27
C THR A 324 6.09 7.48 34.17
N LEU A 325 4.89 7.21 33.64
CA LEU A 325 3.68 7.21 34.44
C LEU A 325 3.96 6.37 35.70
N PRO A 326 3.55 6.82 36.90
CA PRO A 326 3.68 6.02 38.11
C PRO A 326 3.12 4.62 37.86
N VAL A 327 3.71 3.58 38.44
CA VAL A 327 3.30 2.17 38.22
C VAL A 327 1.80 1.91 38.53
N ASN A 328 1.15 2.86 39.22
CA ASN A 328 -0.27 2.87 39.58
C ASN A 328 -1.10 3.96 38.87
N SER A 329 -0.60 4.53 37.77
CA SER A 329 -1.37 5.47 36.95
C SER A 329 -2.69 4.83 36.51
N GLU A 330 -3.77 5.62 36.51
CA GLU A 330 -5.11 5.17 36.16
C GLU A 330 -5.11 4.33 34.87
N ALA A 331 -5.95 3.30 34.82
CA ALA A 331 -6.00 2.32 33.72
C ALA A 331 -6.23 2.94 32.32
N ASN A 332 -6.63 4.21 32.28
CA ASN A 332 -7.05 4.94 31.08
C ASN A 332 -6.00 5.92 30.55
N LEU A 333 -4.76 5.95 31.09
CA LEU A 333 -3.69 6.82 30.56
C LEU A 333 -2.83 6.09 29.51
N PHE A 334 -2.42 6.84 28.48
CA PHE A 334 -1.49 6.35 27.48
C PHE A 334 -0.10 6.16 28.10
N ASN A 335 0.44 4.93 28.00
CA ASN A 335 1.77 4.60 28.50
C ASN A 335 2.67 4.13 27.34
N PRO A 336 3.66 4.94 26.90
CA PRO A 336 4.54 4.58 25.81
C PRO A 336 5.39 3.33 26.11
N ALA A 337 5.68 3.03 27.37
CA ALA A 337 6.48 1.87 27.77
C ALA A 337 5.77 0.52 27.53
N LYS A 338 4.45 0.52 27.25
CA LYS A 338 3.71 -0.69 26.85
C LYS A 338 4.05 -1.13 25.42
N TYR A 339 4.57 -0.22 24.60
CA TYR A 339 4.86 -0.49 23.20
C TYR A 339 6.34 -0.77 22.99
N THR A 340 6.60 -1.90 22.36
CA THR A 340 7.95 -2.31 21.94
C THR A 340 8.25 -1.90 20.50
N HIS A 341 7.22 -1.53 19.73
CA HIS A 341 7.31 -1.18 18.32
C HIS A 341 6.46 0.05 18.01
N TRP A 342 6.87 0.79 16.99
CA TRP A 342 6.27 2.03 16.50
C TRP A 342 6.31 2.01 14.97
N VAL A 343 5.30 2.59 14.32
CA VAL A 343 5.13 2.49 12.87
C VAL A 343 5.09 3.87 12.25
N THR A 344 5.84 4.09 11.19
CA THR A 344 5.80 5.33 10.40
C THR A 344 5.41 5.00 8.97
N VAL A 345 4.47 5.75 8.38
CA VAL A 345 4.21 5.69 6.93
C VAL A 345 5.27 6.54 6.24
N VAL A 346 6.13 5.92 5.44
CA VAL A 346 7.28 6.58 4.77
C VAL A 346 7.08 6.77 3.27
N GLY A 347 5.99 6.25 2.71
CA GLY A 347 5.74 6.26 1.27
C GLY A 347 4.44 5.54 0.92
N GLY A 348 4.12 5.49 -0.37
CA GLY A 348 2.90 4.83 -0.86
C GLY A 348 1.60 5.44 -0.34
N LYS A 349 1.63 6.69 0.14
CA LYS A 349 0.45 7.44 0.59
C LYS A 349 -0.46 7.66 -0.60
N SER A 350 -1.56 6.92 -0.68
CA SER A 350 -2.55 7.04 -1.74
C SER A 350 -3.92 6.71 -1.19
N GLU A 351 -4.92 7.49 -1.60
CA GLU A 351 -6.33 7.25 -1.25
C GLU A 351 -6.87 5.96 -1.86
N SER A 352 -6.17 5.39 -2.85
CA SER A 352 -6.51 4.09 -3.45
C SER A 352 -6.23 2.90 -2.54
N LYS A 353 -5.53 3.10 -1.41
CA LYS A 353 -5.20 2.01 -0.49
C LYS A 353 -6.36 1.76 0.48
N TYR A 354 -6.79 0.50 0.57
CA TYR A 354 -7.86 0.06 1.47
C TYR A 354 -7.36 -0.38 2.85
N ALA A 355 -6.04 -0.47 3.01
CA ALA A 355 -5.41 -0.85 4.25
C ALA A 355 -4.09 -0.11 4.43
N LEU A 356 -3.79 0.32 5.66
CA LEU A 356 -2.52 0.96 6.00
C LEU A 356 -1.32 0.06 5.68
N GLN A 357 -1.47 -1.25 5.79
CA GLN A 357 -0.42 -2.24 5.47
C GLN A 357 -0.06 -2.29 3.98
N ALA A 358 -0.88 -1.67 3.12
CA ALA A 358 -0.59 -1.51 1.70
C ALA A 358 0.26 -0.26 1.40
N MET A 359 0.51 0.60 2.39
CA MET A 359 1.46 1.71 2.30
C MET A 359 2.88 1.25 2.66
N ASP A 360 3.88 2.10 2.39
CA ASP A 360 5.25 1.81 2.80
C ASP A 360 5.40 2.09 4.30
N LEU A 361 5.33 1.04 5.11
CA LEU A 361 5.47 1.11 6.56
C LEU A 361 6.91 0.86 6.99
N GLN A 362 7.45 1.76 7.82
CA GLN A 362 8.69 1.56 8.56
C GLN A 362 8.38 1.24 10.02
N VAL A 363 8.83 0.08 10.50
CA VAL A 363 8.69 -0.31 11.91
C VAL A 363 9.99 -0.02 12.67
N SER A 364 9.88 0.62 13.84
CA SER A 364 10.99 0.93 14.74
C SER A 364 10.75 0.35 16.13
N THR A 365 11.81 0.00 16.84
CA THR A 365 11.76 -0.37 18.27
C THR A 365 11.96 0.83 19.20
N THR A 366 12.18 2.02 18.65
CA THR A 366 12.24 3.28 19.40
C THR A 366 10.99 4.10 19.14
N PRO A 367 10.56 4.94 20.10
CA PRO A 367 9.47 5.89 19.88
C PRO A 367 9.67 6.76 18.64
N CYS A 368 8.58 7.37 18.19
CA CYS A 368 8.55 8.21 16.99
C CYS A 368 9.68 9.23 16.99
N ALA A 369 10.44 9.30 15.88
CA ALA A 369 11.61 10.17 15.77
C ALA A 369 11.27 11.66 15.95
N THR A 370 10.04 12.05 15.63
CA THR A 370 9.49 13.39 15.82
C THR A 370 9.14 13.69 17.28
N GLY A 371 8.94 12.67 18.11
CA GLY A 371 8.33 12.79 19.43
C GLY A 371 6.80 12.89 19.41
N TYR A 372 6.16 12.71 18.25
CA TYR A 372 4.70 12.83 18.09
C TYR A 372 4.08 11.58 17.47
N MET A 373 2.88 11.25 17.95
CA MET A 373 2.00 10.24 17.36
C MET A 373 1.06 10.87 16.34
N TYR A 374 0.73 10.09 15.33
CA TYR A 374 -0.28 10.43 14.34
C TYR A 374 -1.67 10.42 15.00
N SER A 375 -2.47 11.43 14.70
CA SER A 375 -3.81 11.64 15.24
C SER A 375 -4.78 11.91 14.11
N LEU A 376 -5.97 11.36 14.19
CA LEU A 376 -7.01 11.54 13.18
C LEU A 376 -8.39 11.74 13.82
N ALA A 377 -9.36 12.10 13.00
CA ALA A 377 -10.77 12.01 13.32
C ALA A 377 -11.48 11.31 12.17
N CYS A 378 -12.31 10.31 12.51
CA CYS A 378 -13.19 9.64 11.57
C CYS A 378 -14.57 10.31 11.66
N GLN A 379 -15.12 10.74 10.53
CA GLN A 379 -16.43 11.38 10.49
C GLN A 379 -17.34 10.68 9.50
N TYR A 380 -18.58 10.47 9.93
CA TYR A 380 -19.66 10.06 9.06
C TYR A 380 -20.24 11.28 8.38
N LEU A 381 -20.18 11.30 7.06
CA LEU A 381 -20.92 12.23 6.23
C LEU A 381 -22.18 11.53 5.75
N THR A 382 -23.29 11.82 6.44
CA THR A 382 -24.62 11.44 5.95
C THR A 382 -25.00 12.39 4.81
N MET A 383 -25.05 11.87 3.59
CA MET A 383 -25.51 12.61 2.43
C MET A 383 -27.04 12.63 2.45
N TYR A 384 -27.64 13.67 3.03
CA TYR A 384 -29.06 13.94 2.85
C TYR A 384 -29.28 14.45 1.42
N GLY A 385 -30.00 13.66 0.62
CA GLY A 385 -30.52 14.06 -0.69
C GLY A 385 -31.68 15.04 -0.60
#